data_AF-A0A542ZIX6-F1
#
_entry.id   AF-A0A542ZIX6-F1
#
_cell.length_a   1.000
_cell.length_b   1.000
_cell.length_c   1.000
_cell.angle_alpha   90.00
_cell.angle_beta   90.00
_cell.angle_gamma   90.00
#
_symmetry.space_group_name_H-M   'P 1'
#
loop_
_entity.id
_entity.type
_entity.pdbx_description
1 polymer ?
#
loop_
_entity_poly.entity_id
_entity_poly.type
_entity_poly.pdbx_seq_one_letter_code
_entity_poly.pdbx_strand_id
1 'polypeptide(L)'
;MTQTPSLESLVRTRESLHQVAEHVLAAARKRETGHFTLRTSPGGFCTPPLDDGRVIAVDHTDLTVTDADGVHRAPLTTVRAAADLVGIAAGFPTTHGWATPLEPDALLTVDPAAADTLADWFALGQQALEALVAELAYEHPSEPSLFPEHFDLGMTAGEVNYGVSPGDAGIAEPYVYVGPFAGPPGQDEYWNAPFGAYRTRARVTTSDDALAFFRDGRRRLRTGA
;
A
#
# COMPACT_ATOMS: atom_id res chain seq x y z
N MET A 1 22.43 -6.44 -13.43
CA MET A 1 21.19 -6.41 -14.23
C MET A 1 20.07 -6.77 -13.29
N THR A 2 19.26 -5.81 -12.86
CA THR A 2 18.09 -6.07 -12.02
C THR A 2 17.09 -6.83 -12.87
N GLN A 3 16.79 -8.07 -12.51
CA GLN A 3 15.88 -8.92 -13.27
C GLN A 3 14.45 -8.41 -13.06
N THR A 4 13.71 -8.16 -14.14
CA THR A 4 12.28 -7.84 -14.01
C THR A 4 11.55 -9.10 -13.52
N PRO A 5 10.79 -9.03 -12.40
CA PRO A 5 10.07 -10.18 -11.87
C PRO A 5 8.94 -10.60 -12.82
N SER A 6 8.63 -11.89 -12.87
CA SER A 6 7.42 -12.37 -13.54
C SER A 6 6.17 -11.86 -12.81
N LEU A 7 5.03 -11.78 -13.51
CA LEU A 7 3.76 -11.39 -12.89
C LEU A 7 3.37 -12.37 -11.76
N GLU A 8 3.63 -13.66 -11.93
CA GLU A 8 3.39 -14.66 -10.89
C GLU A 8 4.23 -14.41 -9.63
N SER A 9 5.52 -14.10 -9.80
CA SER A 9 6.41 -13.75 -8.68
C SER A 9 5.94 -12.50 -7.95
N LEU A 10 5.51 -11.48 -8.72
CA LEU A 10 4.97 -10.24 -8.19
C LEU A 10 3.68 -10.46 -7.38
N VAL A 11 2.76 -11.26 -7.90
CA VAL A 11 1.50 -11.62 -7.23
C VAL A 11 1.75 -12.35 -5.91
N ARG A 12 2.58 -13.40 -5.91
CA ARG A 12 2.89 -14.16 -4.68
C ARG A 12 3.61 -13.31 -3.63
N THR A 13 4.52 -12.44 -4.09
CA THR A 13 5.23 -11.51 -3.20
C THR A 13 4.26 -10.51 -2.59
N ARG A 14 3.38 -9.89 -3.40
CA ARG A 14 2.34 -8.99 -2.91
C ARG A 14 1.45 -9.67 -1.88
N GLU A 15 0.95 -10.87 -2.14
CA GLU A 15 0.08 -11.61 -1.20
C GLU A 15 0.78 -11.92 0.14
N SER A 16 2.08 -12.23 0.09
CA SER A 16 2.89 -12.45 1.29
C SER A 16 3.10 -11.14 2.07
N LEU A 17 3.41 -10.05 1.37
CA LEU A 17 3.60 -8.74 1.99
C LEU A 17 2.30 -8.15 2.54
N HIS A 18 1.16 -8.39 1.89
CA HIS A 18 -0.16 -8.00 2.36
C HIS A 18 -0.48 -8.67 3.70
N GLN A 19 -0.22 -9.97 3.83
CA GLN A 19 -0.38 -10.68 5.11
C GLN A 19 0.49 -10.07 6.22
N VAL A 20 1.72 -9.68 5.92
CA VAL A 20 2.62 -9.03 6.90
C VAL A 20 2.13 -7.63 7.27
N ALA A 21 1.67 -6.84 6.28
CA ALA A 21 1.10 -5.53 6.50
C ALA A 21 -0.11 -5.59 7.44
N GLU A 22 -1.05 -6.50 7.17
CA GLU A 22 -2.29 -6.66 7.93
C GLU A 22 -2.04 -7.32 9.29
N HIS A 23 -1.44 -8.52 9.32
CA HIS A 23 -1.40 -9.35 10.53
C HIS A 23 -0.21 -9.10 11.45
N VAL A 24 0.75 -8.27 11.04
CA VAL A 24 1.91 -7.91 11.86
C VAL A 24 1.96 -6.40 12.10
N LEU A 25 2.23 -5.58 11.09
CA LEU A 25 2.47 -4.14 11.28
C LEU A 25 1.21 -3.41 11.74
N ALA A 26 0.12 -3.57 10.99
CA ALA A 26 -1.16 -2.92 11.31
C ALA A 26 -1.74 -3.49 12.60
N ALA A 27 -1.58 -4.79 12.82
CA ALA A 27 -1.99 -5.46 14.04
C ALA A 27 -1.23 -4.95 15.29
N ALA A 28 0.08 -4.70 15.20
CA ALA A 28 0.87 -4.07 16.26
C ALA A 28 0.37 -2.65 16.53
N ARG A 29 0.32 -1.82 15.47
CA ARG A 29 -0.14 -0.43 15.58
C ARG A 29 -1.56 -0.33 16.15
N LYS A 30 -2.46 -1.23 15.76
CA LYS A 30 -3.85 -1.23 16.23
C LYS A 30 -3.97 -1.51 17.71
N ARG A 31 -3.20 -2.48 18.22
CA ARG A 31 -3.19 -2.83 19.65
C ARG A 31 -2.65 -1.70 20.51
N GLU A 32 -1.66 -0.99 20.02
CA GLU A 32 -0.98 0.06 20.79
C GLU A 32 -1.72 1.39 20.70
N THR A 33 -2.01 1.86 19.48
CA THR A 33 -2.49 3.22 19.24
C THR A 33 -3.98 3.30 18.88
N GLY A 34 -4.64 2.17 18.59
CA GLY A 34 -5.99 2.14 18.03
C GLY A 34 -6.07 2.49 16.52
N HIS A 35 -4.98 2.91 15.89
CA HIS A 35 -4.87 3.17 14.45
C HIS A 35 -4.19 2.00 13.72
N PHE A 36 -4.42 1.88 12.41
CA PHE A 36 -3.91 0.73 11.64
C PHE A 36 -3.27 1.06 10.29
N THR A 37 -3.39 2.30 9.80
CA THR A 37 -2.72 2.69 8.55
C THR A 37 -1.19 2.58 8.67
N LEU A 38 -0.51 2.46 7.54
CA LEU A 38 0.94 2.37 7.45
C LEU A 38 1.47 3.52 6.58
N ARG A 39 2.79 3.61 6.47
CA ARG A 39 3.51 4.57 5.62
C ARG A 39 4.38 3.81 4.64
N THR A 40 4.75 4.44 3.53
CA THR A 40 5.81 3.93 2.65
C THR A 40 7.17 4.09 3.32
N SER A 41 8.10 3.18 3.01
CA SER A 41 9.51 3.26 3.38
C SER A 41 10.38 2.88 2.17
N PRO A 42 11.68 3.22 2.11
CA PRO A 42 12.52 2.94 0.94
C PRO A 42 12.50 1.47 0.47
N GLY A 43 12.42 0.51 1.40
CA GLY A 43 12.35 -0.92 1.08
C GLY A 43 10.93 -1.50 1.08
N GLY A 44 9.88 -0.67 1.23
CA GLY A 44 8.50 -1.14 1.26
C GLY A 44 7.59 -0.23 2.07
N PHE A 45 7.25 -0.66 3.28
CA PHE A 45 6.30 0.05 4.15
C PHE A 45 6.61 -0.15 5.64
N CYS A 46 6.14 0.77 6.46
CA CYS A 46 6.38 0.77 7.90
C CYS A 46 5.19 1.31 8.71
N THR A 47 5.21 1.06 10.01
CA THR A 47 4.39 1.82 10.95
C THR A 47 4.94 3.25 11.07
N PRO A 48 4.11 4.25 11.39
CA PRO A 48 4.60 5.41 12.14
C PRO A 48 5.31 4.93 13.44
N PRO A 49 6.12 5.78 14.09
CA PRO A 49 6.60 5.48 15.43
C PRO A 49 5.43 5.08 16.33
N LEU A 50 5.57 3.95 17.01
CA LEU A 50 4.63 3.46 18.01
C LEU A 50 4.78 4.28 19.30
N ASP A 51 3.95 4.02 20.32
CA ASP A 51 3.93 4.82 21.56
C ASP A 51 5.24 4.66 22.34
N ASP A 52 5.87 3.49 22.24
CA ASP A 52 7.20 3.22 22.77
C ASP A 52 8.37 3.70 21.87
N GLY A 53 8.06 4.37 20.76
CA GLY A 53 9.02 4.92 19.81
C GLY A 53 9.54 3.92 18.78
N ARG A 54 9.14 2.65 18.85
CA ARG A 54 9.57 1.65 17.87
C ARG A 54 8.99 1.90 16.49
N VAL A 55 9.73 1.51 15.46
CA VAL A 55 9.26 1.48 14.08
C VAL A 55 9.41 0.05 13.55
N ILE A 56 8.31 -0.53 13.10
CA ILE A 56 8.29 -1.82 12.43
C ILE A 56 8.21 -1.57 10.93
N ALA A 57 9.12 -2.16 10.16
CA ALA A 57 9.14 -1.97 8.71
C ALA A 57 9.38 -3.29 7.98
N VAL A 58 8.77 -3.42 6.82
CA VAL A 58 9.26 -4.31 5.77
C VAL A 58 10.35 -3.55 5.01
N ASP A 59 11.50 -4.19 4.88
CA ASP A 59 12.64 -3.71 4.10
C ASP A 59 13.05 -4.81 3.10
N HIS A 60 12.53 -4.69 1.88
CA HIS A 60 12.63 -5.68 0.82
C HIS A 60 12.13 -7.06 1.26
N THR A 61 13.05 -7.97 1.58
CA THR A 61 12.75 -9.35 1.97
C THR A 61 12.78 -9.58 3.48
N ASP A 62 13.06 -8.53 4.26
CA ASP A 62 13.24 -8.61 5.70
C ASP A 62 12.15 -7.84 6.45
N LEU A 63 11.88 -8.26 7.68
CA LEU A 63 11.24 -7.43 8.69
C LEU A 63 12.34 -6.75 9.52
N THR A 64 12.15 -5.48 9.82
CA THR A 64 12.99 -4.73 10.77
C THR A 64 12.16 -4.14 11.89
N VAL A 65 12.74 -4.11 13.09
CA VAL A 65 12.23 -3.40 14.27
C VAL A 65 13.35 -2.47 14.72
N THR A 66 13.11 -1.16 14.60
CA THR A 66 14.03 -0.13 15.10
C THR A 66 13.51 0.35 16.46
N ASP A 67 14.34 0.30 17.48
CA ASP A 67 14.03 0.72 18.84
C ASP A 67 15.22 1.47 19.49
N ALA A 68 15.20 1.62 20.82
CA ALA A 68 16.28 2.31 21.55
C ALA A 68 17.60 1.53 21.60
N ASP A 69 17.55 0.21 21.46
CA ASP A 69 18.71 -0.69 21.51
C ASP A 69 19.33 -0.92 20.11
N GLY A 70 18.59 -0.62 19.05
CA GLY A 70 19.11 -0.52 17.68
C GLY A 70 18.13 -1.02 16.63
N VAL A 71 18.67 -1.69 15.60
CA VAL A 71 17.87 -2.28 14.51
C VAL A 71 17.96 -3.80 14.60
N HIS A 72 16.82 -4.44 14.84
CA HIS A 72 16.65 -5.88 14.78
C HIS A 72 16.10 -6.27 13.42
N ARG A 73 16.65 -7.32 12.80
CA ARG A 73 16.30 -7.75 11.43
C ARG A 73 16.16 -9.26 11.36
N ALA A 74 15.13 -9.73 10.66
CA ALA A 74 15.00 -11.14 10.27
C ALA A 74 14.33 -11.28 8.89
N PRO A 75 14.65 -12.35 8.14
CA PRO A 75 13.99 -12.63 6.86
C PRO A 75 12.50 -12.94 7.04
N LEU A 76 11.68 -12.49 6.09
CA LEU A 76 10.25 -12.82 6.03
C LEU A 76 10.07 -14.28 5.62
N THR A 77 9.84 -15.15 6.60
CA THR A 77 9.65 -16.61 6.40
C THR A 77 8.22 -17.05 6.66
N THR A 78 7.62 -16.60 7.76
CA THR A 78 6.23 -16.85 8.14
C THR A 78 5.67 -15.64 8.86
N VAL A 79 4.35 -15.47 8.89
CA VAL A 79 3.71 -14.39 9.67
C VAL A 79 4.01 -14.54 11.16
N ARG A 80 4.08 -15.79 11.68
CA ARG A 80 4.45 -16.05 13.08
C ARG A 80 5.85 -15.55 13.41
N ALA A 81 6.85 -15.91 12.60
CA ALA A 81 8.23 -15.47 12.86
C ALA A 81 8.37 -13.94 12.81
N ALA A 82 7.65 -13.28 11.90
CA ALA A 82 7.57 -11.82 11.84
C ALA A 82 6.92 -11.21 13.09
N ALA A 83 5.80 -11.77 13.55
CA ALA A 83 5.13 -11.34 14.77
C ALA A 83 5.98 -11.57 16.04
N ASP A 84 6.71 -12.68 16.11
CA ASP A 84 7.62 -13.00 17.21
C ASP A 84 8.77 -11.98 17.30
N LEU A 85 9.34 -11.55 16.16
CA LEU A 85 10.36 -10.49 16.14
C LEU A 85 9.82 -9.16 16.70
N VAL A 86 8.54 -8.84 16.45
CA VAL A 86 7.88 -7.63 16.96
C VAL A 86 7.48 -7.76 18.44
N GLY A 87 7.35 -9.00 18.93
CA GLY A 87 6.89 -9.30 20.29
C GLY A 87 5.36 -9.27 20.44
N ILE A 88 4.61 -9.64 19.40
CA ILE A 88 3.13 -9.68 19.43
C ILE A 88 2.59 -11.05 19.00
N ALA A 89 1.34 -11.33 19.34
CA ALA A 89 0.61 -12.41 18.70
C ALA A 89 0.21 -12.02 17.27
N ALA A 90 0.52 -12.88 16.30
CA ALA A 90 0.11 -12.73 14.90
C ALA A 90 -1.42 -12.61 14.77
N GLY A 91 -1.85 -11.81 13.80
CA GLY A 91 -3.26 -11.61 13.47
C GLY A 91 -3.78 -10.26 13.95
N PHE A 92 -4.62 -9.64 13.16
CA PHE A 92 -5.21 -8.35 13.51
C PHE A 92 -6.28 -8.50 14.64
N PRO A 93 -6.33 -7.60 15.64
CA PRO A 93 -7.09 -7.78 16.88
C PRO A 93 -8.64 -7.67 16.81
N THR A 94 -9.30 -7.89 15.67
CA THR A 94 -10.78 -7.80 15.57
C THR A 94 -11.42 -9.04 14.91
N THR A 95 -12.75 -9.10 14.94
CA THR A 95 -13.54 -10.20 14.32
C THR A 95 -14.18 -9.81 12.98
N HIS A 96 -14.00 -8.57 12.50
CA HIS A 96 -14.55 -8.13 11.22
C HIS A 96 -13.51 -8.22 10.10
N GLY A 97 -13.92 -8.93 9.02
CA GLY A 97 -13.31 -9.07 7.70
C GLY A 97 -11.91 -8.49 7.47
N TRP A 98 -10.91 -9.37 7.53
CA TRP A 98 -9.57 -9.13 6.99
C TRP A 98 -9.54 -9.45 5.51
N ALA A 99 -8.68 -8.76 4.77
CA ALA A 99 -8.52 -9.00 3.34
C ALA A 99 -7.68 -10.26 3.06
N THR A 100 -6.80 -10.64 3.99
CA THR A 100 -5.93 -11.81 3.82
C THR A 100 -6.23 -12.92 4.83
N PRO A 101 -6.11 -14.19 4.44
CA PRO A 101 -6.20 -15.31 5.38
C PRO A 101 -5.07 -15.22 6.40
N LEU A 102 -5.35 -15.61 7.65
CA LEU A 102 -4.34 -15.76 8.69
C LEU A 102 -3.96 -17.23 8.82
N GLU A 103 -2.86 -17.61 8.18
CA GLU A 103 -2.20 -18.91 8.34
C GLU A 103 -0.79 -18.67 8.89
N PRO A 104 -0.61 -18.50 10.22
CA PRO A 104 0.61 -17.93 10.79
C PRO A 104 1.88 -18.70 10.46
N ASP A 105 1.75 -20.01 10.23
CA ASP A 105 2.84 -20.96 9.98
C ASP A 105 3.05 -21.25 8.48
N ALA A 106 2.20 -20.71 7.59
CA ALA A 106 2.39 -20.84 6.16
C ALA A 106 3.63 -20.05 5.70
N LEU A 107 4.35 -20.61 4.72
CA LEU A 107 5.54 -19.97 4.17
C LEU A 107 5.15 -18.73 3.37
N LEU A 108 5.76 -17.61 3.72
CA LEU A 108 5.76 -16.39 2.91
C LEU A 108 6.69 -16.60 1.71
N THR A 109 6.22 -16.22 0.53
CA THR A 109 7.01 -16.26 -0.71
C THR A 109 7.32 -14.83 -1.12
N VAL A 110 8.53 -14.37 -0.79
CA VAL A 110 8.99 -13.01 -1.09
C VAL A 110 10.18 -13.09 -2.04
N ASP A 111 9.94 -12.81 -3.31
CA ASP A 111 11.01 -12.72 -4.31
C ASP A 111 11.70 -11.35 -4.22
N PRO A 112 13.04 -11.27 -4.15
CA PRO A 112 13.74 -10.00 -3.99
C PRO A 112 13.42 -8.98 -5.09
N ALA A 113 13.40 -9.38 -6.35
CA ALA A 113 13.13 -8.48 -7.47
C ALA A 113 11.68 -7.96 -7.47
N ALA A 114 10.73 -8.81 -7.08
CA ALA A 114 9.35 -8.41 -6.86
C ALA A 114 9.20 -7.45 -5.67
N ALA A 115 9.87 -7.70 -4.55
CA ALA A 115 9.85 -6.82 -3.39
C ALA A 115 10.39 -5.43 -3.73
N ASP A 116 11.53 -5.35 -4.44
CA ASP A 116 12.10 -4.10 -4.96
C ASP A 116 11.09 -3.36 -5.85
N THR A 117 10.46 -4.09 -6.78
CA THR A 117 9.47 -3.52 -7.70
C THR A 117 8.26 -2.93 -6.97
N LEU A 118 7.80 -3.57 -5.89
CA LEU A 118 6.68 -3.09 -5.09
C LEU A 118 7.08 -1.89 -4.21
N ALA A 119 8.28 -1.90 -3.65
CA ALA A 119 8.82 -0.77 -2.90
C ALA A 119 8.96 0.48 -3.78
N ASP A 120 9.54 0.32 -4.98
CA ASP A 120 9.66 1.40 -5.97
C ASP A 120 8.28 1.93 -6.40
N TRP A 121 7.28 1.05 -6.55
CA TRP A 121 5.92 1.44 -6.89
C TRP A 121 5.26 2.29 -5.79
N PHE A 122 5.41 1.90 -4.52
CA PHE A 122 4.92 2.69 -3.40
C PHE A 122 5.65 4.04 -3.29
N ALA A 123 6.97 4.08 -3.49
CA ALA A 123 7.74 5.32 -3.48
C ALA A 123 7.31 6.29 -4.60
N LEU A 124 7.07 5.77 -5.81
CA LEU A 124 6.52 6.55 -6.93
C LEU A 124 5.16 7.14 -6.58
N GLY A 125 4.26 6.31 -6.04
CA GLY A 125 2.93 6.73 -5.64
C GLY A 125 2.94 7.78 -4.53
N GLN A 126 3.80 7.61 -3.51
CA GLN A 126 3.98 8.58 -2.43
C GLN A 126 4.32 9.96 -2.98
N GLN A 127 5.31 10.05 -3.87
CA GLN A 127 5.70 11.32 -4.50
C GLN A 127 4.54 11.97 -5.27
N ALA A 128 3.79 11.18 -6.04
CA ALA A 128 2.66 11.68 -6.82
C ALA A 128 1.51 12.18 -5.93
N LEU A 129 1.19 11.46 -4.85
CA LEU A 129 0.14 11.84 -3.92
C LEU A 129 0.55 13.06 -3.09
N GLU A 130 1.79 13.17 -2.62
CA GLU A 130 2.30 14.35 -1.91
C GLU A 130 2.23 15.62 -2.78
N ALA A 131 2.61 15.51 -4.06
CA ALA A 131 2.47 16.61 -5.01
C ALA A 131 0.99 17.01 -5.19
N LEU A 132 0.08 16.03 -5.25
CA LEU A 132 -1.35 16.29 -5.35
C LEU A 132 -1.92 16.92 -4.08
N VAL A 133 -1.51 16.50 -2.88
CA VAL A 133 -1.92 17.14 -1.60
C VAL A 133 -1.65 18.65 -1.65
N ALA A 134 -0.48 19.06 -2.13
CA ALA A 134 -0.10 20.47 -2.23
C ALA A 134 -1.03 21.27 -3.17
N GLU A 135 -1.54 20.65 -4.24
CA GLU A 135 -2.49 21.26 -5.18
C GLU A 135 -3.93 21.32 -4.66
N LEU A 136 -4.27 20.40 -3.76
CA LEU A 136 -5.65 20.18 -3.30
C LEU A 136 -5.93 20.80 -1.93
N ALA A 137 -5.10 21.70 -1.40
CA ALA A 137 -5.24 22.24 -0.04
C ALA A 137 -6.66 22.72 0.33
N TYR A 138 -7.44 23.25 -0.63
CA TYR A 138 -8.83 23.70 -0.42
C TYR A 138 -9.90 22.60 -0.52
N GLU A 139 -9.53 21.38 -0.90
CA GLU A 139 -10.39 20.19 -0.98
C GLU A 139 -10.17 19.22 0.19
N HIS A 140 -9.54 19.71 1.26
CA HIS A 140 -9.27 19.00 2.52
C HIS A 140 -8.65 17.61 2.32
N PRO A 141 -7.48 17.52 1.65
CA PRO A 141 -6.84 16.24 1.36
C PRO A 141 -6.40 15.56 2.66
N SER A 142 -6.61 14.26 2.77
CA SER A 142 -6.00 13.44 3.82
C SER A 142 -4.51 13.24 3.54
N GLU A 143 -3.73 12.90 4.57
CA GLU A 143 -2.35 12.45 4.37
C GLU A 143 -2.32 11.14 3.55
N PRO A 144 -1.37 10.97 2.61
CA PRO A 144 -1.13 9.69 1.97
C PRO A 144 -0.81 8.62 3.03
N SER A 145 -1.58 7.54 3.00
CA SER A 145 -1.49 6.44 3.96
C SER A 145 -1.62 5.11 3.23
N LEU A 146 -0.85 4.11 3.65
CA LEU A 146 -1.06 2.74 3.18
C LEU A 146 -2.17 2.09 4.01
N PHE A 147 -3.21 1.59 3.35
CA PHE A 147 -4.38 0.97 3.95
C PHE A 147 -4.24 -0.56 3.89
N PRO A 148 -3.90 -1.25 4.99
CA PRO A 148 -3.63 -2.69 4.99
C PRO A 148 -4.81 -3.55 4.55
N GLU A 149 -6.04 -3.06 4.67
CA GLU A 149 -7.25 -3.77 4.21
C GLU A 149 -7.34 -3.88 2.68
N HIS A 150 -6.71 -2.96 1.95
CA HIS A 150 -6.65 -2.98 0.48
C HIS A 150 -5.22 -3.16 -0.04
N PHE A 151 -4.24 -3.04 0.85
CA PHE A 151 -2.81 -3.03 0.59
C PHE A 151 -2.39 -2.02 -0.48
N ASP A 152 -3.10 -0.90 -0.54
CA ASP A 152 -2.81 0.21 -1.42
C ASP A 152 -2.38 1.44 -0.62
N LEU A 153 -1.64 2.34 -1.28
CA LEU A 153 -1.34 3.65 -0.76
C LEU A 153 -2.36 4.63 -1.34
N GLY A 154 -3.05 5.39 -0.49
CA GLY A 154 -4.12 6.25 -0.94
C GLY A 154 -4.33 7.49 -0.07
N MET A 155 -5.15 8.39 -0.59
CA MET A 155 -5.70 9.53 0.13
C MET A 155 -7.08 9.90 -0.42
N THR A 156 -7.83 10.67 0.35
CA THR A 156 -9.09 11.27 -0.09
C THR A 156 -8.95 12.77 -0.21
N ALA A 157 -9.53 13.36 -1.26
CA ALA A 157 -9.76 14.81 -1.36
C ALA A 157 -11.05 15.08 -2.14
N GLY A 158 -11.90 15.97 -1.63
CA GLY A 158 -13.15 16.35 -2.32
C GLY A 158 -14.08 15.19 -2.68
N GLU A 159 -14.26 14.21 -1.79
CA GLU A 159 -15.05 12.98 -2.01
C GLU A 159 -14.53 12.09 -3.16
N VAL A 160 -13.22 12.12 -3.40
CA VAL A 160 -12.53 11.28 -4.39
C VAL A 160 -11.36 10.58 -3.72
N ASN A 161 -11.28 9.27 -3.92
CA ASN A 161 -10.09 8.49 -3.58
C ASN A 161 -9.06 8.60 -4.70
N TYR A 162 -7.81 8.89 -4.33
CA TYR A 162 -6.65 8.82 -5.20
C TYR A 162 -5.67 7.83 -4.60
N GLY A 163 -5.17 6.90 -5.40
CA GLY A 163 -4.26 5.90 -4.87
C GLY A 163 -3.47 5.13 -5.90
N VAL A 164 -2.58 4.31 -5.36
CA VAL A 164 -1.70 3.38 -6.04
C VAL A 164 -1.82 2.03 -5.36
N SER A 165 -2.29 1.05 -6.10
CA SER A 165 -2.37 -0.34 -5.68
C SER A 165 -1.19 -1.13 -6.26
N PRO A 166 -0.57 -2.05 -5.49
CA PRO A 166 0.39 -3.03 -6.01
C PRO A 166 -0.26 -4.12 -6.87
N GLY A 167 -1.56 -4.00 -7.13
CA GLY A 167 -2.41 -4.98 -7.80
C GLY A 167 -3.30 -5.71 -6.79
N ASP A 168 -4.32 -6.40 -7.28
CA ASP A 168 -5.28 -7.17 -6.48
C ASP A 168 -5.81 -8.36 -7.29
N ALA A 169 -6.90 -8.98 -6.83
CA ALA A 169 -7.54 -10.12 -7.48
C ALA A 169 -8.21 -9.78 -8.83
N GLY A 170 -8.65 -8.54 -9.02
CA GLY A 170 -9.25 -8.05 -10.27
C GLY A 170 -8.23 -7.49 -11.25
N ILE A 171 -7.19 -6.81 -10.76
CA ILE A 171 -6.12 -6.20 -11.55
C ILE A 171 -4.76 -6.65 -11.00
N ALA A 172 -4.19 -7.69 -11.60
CA ALA A 172 -2.99 -8.33 -11.05
C ALA A 172 -1.73 -7.44 -11.06
N GLU A 173 -1.61 -6.52 -12.03
CA GLU A 173 -0.47 -5.60 -12.13
C GLU A 173 -0.67 -4.36 -11.25
N PRO A 174 0.41 -3.74 -10.73
CA PRO A 174 0.32 -2.45 -10.07
C PRO A 174 -0.37 -1.38 -10.92
N TYR A 175 -1.21 -0.55 -10.30
CA TYR A 175 -2.02 0.46 -10.97
C TYR A 175 -2.29 1.69 -10.09
N VAL A 176 -2.42 2.86 -10.73
CA VAL A 176 -2.96 4.08 -10.12
C VAL A 176 -4.47 4.12 -10.31
N TYR A 177 -5.21 4.73 -9.40
CA TYR A 177 -6.66 4.89 -9.51
C TYR A 177 -7.19 6.25 -9.07
N VAL A 178 -8.34 6.62 -9.64
CA VAL A 178 -9.21 7.71 -9.19
C VAL A 178 -10.60 7.13 -8.98
N GLY A 179 -11.10 7.18 -7.74
CA GLY A 179 -12.37 6.60 -7.34
C GLY A 179 -13.31 7.61 -6.68
N PRO A 180 -14.24 8.23 -7.41
CA PRO A 180 -15.23 9.14 -6.83
C PRO A 180 -16.20 8.38 -5.92
N PHE A 181 -16.60 8.96 -4.80
CA PHE A 181 -17.50 8.28 -3.84
C PHE A 181 -18.88 7.99 -4.43
N ALA A 182 -19.36 8.86 -5.32
CA ALA A 182 -20.61 8.68 -6.07
C ALA A 182 -20.50 7.66 -7.22
N GLY A 183 -19.31 7.09 -7.45
CA GLY A 183 -19.00 6.29 -8.63
C GLY A 183 -18.60 7.15 -9.85
N PRO A 184 -18.13 6.51 -10.93
CA PRO A 184 -17.78 7.23 -12.16
C PRO A 184 -19.02 7.91 -12.77
N PRO A 185 -18.88 9.12 -13.36
CA PRO A 185 -20.00 9.86 -13.95
C PRO A 185 -20.61 9.18 -15.20
N GLY A 186 -19.89 8.21 -15.77
CA GLY A 186 -20.27 7.38 -16.90
C GLY A 186 -19.12 6.45 -17.24
N GLN A 187 -19.34 5.50 -18.16
CA GLN A 187 -18.24 4.66 -18.67
C GLN A 187 -17.71 5.25 -19.98
N ASP A 188 -16.40 5.46 -20.04
CA ASP A 188 -15.68 5.87 -21.24
C ASP A 188 -14.24 5.30 -21.22
N GLU A 189 -13.37 5.80 -22.09
CA GLU A 189 -11.96 5.34 -22.14
C GLU A 189 -11.20 5.62 -20.83
N TYR A 190 -11.56 6.69 -20.10
CA TYR A 190 -10.95 7.05 -18.83
C TYR A 190 -11.63 6.34 -17.66
N TRP A 191 -12.96 6.49 -17.53
CA TRP A 191 -13.79 5.87 -16.50
C TRP A 191 -14.06 4.40 -16.84
N ASN A 192 -13.00 3.60 -16.72
CA ASN A 192 -12.88 2.24 -17.23
C ASN A 192 -13.19 1.14 -16.18
N ALA A 193 -13.62 1.51 -14.97
CA ALA A 193 -13.92 0.56 -13.89
C ALA A 193 -15.18 0.97 -13.11
N PRO A 194 -15.89 0.03 -12.47
CA PRO A 194 -17.08 0.35 -11.67
C PRO A 194 -16.77 1.25 -10.47
N PHE A 195 -15.54 1.19 -9.94
CA PHE A 195 -15.09 2.07 -8.85
C PHE A 195 -14.60 3.45 -9.34
N GLY A 196 -14.41 3.65 -10.64
CA GLY A 196 -13.82 4.86 -11.19
C GLY A 196 -12.92 4.61 -12.40
N ALA A 197 -11.67 5.06 -12.30
CA ALA A 197 -10.67 4.93 -13.35
C ALA A 197 -9.39 4.34 -12.81
N TYR A 198 -8.68 3.56 -13.62
CA TYR A 198 -7.31 3.11 -13.31
C TYR A 198 -6.39 3.12 -14.53
N ARG A 199 -5.08 3.15 -14.27
CA ARG A 199 -4.01 2.88 -15.25
C ARG A 199 -2.95 1.99 -14.64
N THR A 200 -2.60 0.90 -15.32
CA THR A 200 -1.54 -0.01 -14.86
C THR A 200 -0.16 0.58 -15.06
N ARG A 201 0.84 0.00 -14.39
CA ARG A 201 2.27 0.36 -14.51
C ARG A 201 2.81 0.34 -15.94
N ALA A 202 2.17 -0.39 -16.86
CA ALA A 202 2.52 -0.36 -18.28
C ALA A 202 2.33 1.03 -18.92
N ARG A 203 1.48 1.88 -18.33
CA ARG A 203 1.20 3.25 -18.77
C ARG A 203 1.63 4.32 -17.77
N VAL A 204 2.21 3.93 -16.63
CA VAL A 204 2.64 4.81 -15.55
C VAL A 204 4.01 4.36 -15.09
N THR A 205 5.04 5.11 -15.48
CA THR A 205 6.44 4.75 -15.22
C THR A 205 7.14 5.76 -14.31
N THR A 206 6.52 6.92 -14.09
CA THR A 206 7.04 8.01 -13.26
C THR A 206 5.96 8.56 -12.34
N SER A 207 6.37 9.28 -11.29
CA SER A 207 5.45 9.98 -10.39
C SER A 207 4.68 11.10 -11.12
N ASP A 208 5.29 11.71 -12.14
CA ASP A 208 4.62 12.67 -13.02
C ASP A 208 3.49 12.06 -13.86
N ASP A 209 3.66 10.81 -14.36
CA ASP A 209 2.59 10.09 -15.07
C ASP A 209 1.39 9.84 -14.15
N ALA A 210 1.65 9.42 -12.90
CA ALA A 210 0.63 9.18 -11.88
C ALA A 210 -0.10 10.48 -11.51
N LEU A 211 0.65 11.55 -11.24
CA LEU A 211 0.09 12.87 -10.94
C LEU A 211 -0.75 13.42 -12.11
N ALA A 212 -0.29 13.26 -13.35
CA ALA A 212 -1.05 13.64 -14.54
C ALA A 212 -2.36 12.87 -14.65
N PHE A 213 -2.35 11.57 -14.33
CA PHE A 213 -3.56 10.76 -14.29
C PHE A 213 -4.57 11.22 -13.22
N PHE A 214 -4.09 11.52 -12.01
CA PHE A 214 -4.95 12.04 -10.93
C PHE A 214 -5.56 13.41 -11.28
N ARG A 215 -4.76 14.32 -11.85
CA ARG A 215 -5.22 15.63 -12.32
C ARG A 215 -6.27 15.51 -13.43
N ASP A 216 -6.13 14.55 -14.35
CA ASP A 216 -7.13 14.30 -15.40
C ASP A 216 -8.47 13.86 -14.79
N GLY A 217 -8.45 12.92 -13.85
CA GLY A 217 -9.65 12.45 -13.15
C GLY A 217 -10.36 13.56 -12.41
N ARG A 218 -9.61 14.34 -11.63
CA ARG A 218 -10.15 15.51 -10.93
C ARG A 218 -10.78 16.53 -11.89
N ARG A 219 -10.11 16.85 -13.01
CA ARG A 219 -10.63 17.78 -14.00
C ARG A 219 -11.95 17.30 -14.58
N ARG A 220 -12.03 16.03 -14.97
CA ARG A 220 -13.24 15.42 -15.55
C ARG A 220 -14.43 15.44 -14.60
N LEU A 221 -14.20 15.21 -13.30
CA LEU A 221 -15.26 15.30 -12.28
C LEU A 221 -15.80 16.72 -12.11
N ARG A 222 -14.94 17.73 -12.29
CA ARG A 222 -15.33 19.15 -12.15
C ARG A 222 -16.01 19.72 -13.40
N THR A 223 -15.67 19.21 -14.58
CA THR A 223 -16.28 19.69 -15.83
C THR A 223 -17.62 19.02 -16.12
N GLY A 224 -17.97 17.94 -15.40
CA GLY A 224 -19.23 17.22 -15.57
C GLY A 224 -19.35 16.65 -16.98
N ALA A 225 -18.73 15.48 -17.20
CA ALA A 225 -18.81 14.65 -18.42
C ALA A 225 -19.02 15.41 -19.76
#